data_AF-A0A2D4J519-F1
#
_entry.id   AF-A0A2D4J519-F1
#
_cell.length_a   1.000
_cell.length_b   1.000
_cell.length_c   1.000
_cell.angle_alpha   90.00
_cell.angle_beta   90.00
_cell.angle_gamma   90.00
#
_symmetry.space_group_name_H-M   'P 1'
#
loop_
_entity.id
_entity.type
_entity.pdbx_description
1 polymer ?
#
loop_
_entity_poly.entity_id
_entity_poly.type
_entity_poly.pdbx_seq_one_letter_code
_entity_poly.pdbx_strand_id
1 'polypeptide(L)'
;EQKERPVLFVVRQKEAVVSFQVPLILRGLFQRKYRYQDVSRTLCQPPTKSEVETQFFFVDVSTLSATNASYQLRVSRVENFVLRTGEPFMFNATAAQPQYFK
;
A
#
# COMPACT_ATOMS: atom_id res chain seq x y z
N GLU A 1 14.25 -15.62 -16.81
CA GLU A 1 13.66 -15.95 -15.48
C GLU A 1 13.74 -14.73 -14.55
N GLN A 2 12.63 -14.03 -14.32
CA GLN A 2 12.58 -12.97 -13.30
C GLN A 2 12.46 -13.60 -11.92
N LYS A 3 13.56 -14.20 -11.43
CA LYS A 3 13.68 -14.73 -10.07
C LYS A 3 13.53 -13.58 -9.08
N GLU A 4 12.38 -13.53 -8.40
CA GLU A 4 12.19 -13.11 -7.00
C GLU A 4 12.94 -11.86 -6.51
N ARG A 5 13.10 -10.83 -7.34
CA ARG A 5 13.69 -9.54 -6.95
C ARG A 5 12.63 -8.46 -7.01
N PRO A 6 11.77 -8.34 -5.99
CA PRO A 6 10.75 -7.32 -5.97
C PRO A 6 11.37 -5.93 -5.86
N VAL A 7 10.62 -4.92 -6.26
CA VAL A 7 10.86 -3.54 -5.88
C VAL A 7 10.15 -3.31 -4.56
N LEU A 8 10.89 -2.84 -3.57
CA LEU A 8 10.39 -2.47 -2.26
C LEU A 8 10.12 -0.97 -2.24
N PHE A 9 8.88 -0.61 -1.90
CA PHE A 9 8.47 0.76 -1.64
C PHE A 9 8.30 0.92 -0.13
N VAL A 10 8.94 1.94 0.43
CA VAL A 10 8.78 2.35 1.84
C VAL A 10 8.27 3.78 1.83
N VAL A 11 7.05 3.99 2.33
CA VAL A 11 6.41 5.30 2.40
C VAL A 11 6.38 5.75 3.85
N ARG A 12 6.92 6.93 4.13
CA ARG A 12 7.06 7.49 5.48
C ARG A 12 6.44 8.88 5.53
N GLN A 13 5.67 9.15 6.57
CA GLN A 13 5.11 10.49 6.82
C GLN A 13 5.00 10.71 8.33
N LYS A 14 5.78 11.67 8.85
CA LYS A 14 5.89 11.96 10.28
C LYS A 14 6.10 10.68 11.12
N GLU A 15 5.08 10.26 11.87
CA GLU A 15 5.08 9.13 12.81
C GLU A 15 4.56 7.81 12.21
N ALA A 16 4.19 7.79 10.93
CA ALA A 16 3.66 6.62 10.25
C ALA A 16 4.59 6.12 9.14
N VAL A 17 4.68 4.80 8.99
CA VAL A 17 5.40 4.14 7.91
C VAL A 17 4.58 2.97 7.37
N VAL A 18 4.60 2.78 6.06
CA VAL A 18 4.07 1.59 5.40
C VAL A 18 5.03 1.11 4.34
N SER A 19 5.14 -0.20 4.17
CA SER A 19 5.98 -0.78 3.13
C SER A 19 5.22 -1.85 2.36
N PHE A 20 5.56 -1.98 1.08
CA PHE A 20 5.01 -3.01 0.21
C PHE A 20 5.98 -3.34 -0.91
N GLN A 21 5.92 -4.59 -1.34
CA GLN A 21 6.76 -5.13 -2.40
C GLN A 21 5.94 -5.36 -3.67
N VAL A 22 6.54 -5.06 -4.82
CA VAL A 22 5.93 -5.30 -6.14
C VAL A 22 6.91 -6.11 -7.02
N PRO A 23 6.48 -7.25 -7.58
CA PRO A 23 5.18 -7.89 -7.40
C PRO A 23 4.99 -8.45 -5.98
N LEU A 24 3.75 -8.46 -5.50
CA LEU A 24 3.36 -9.19 -4.30
C LEU A 24 3.01 -10.64 -4.68
N ILE A 25 3.70 -11.61 -4.08
CA ILE A 25 3.43 -13.03 -4.31
C ILE A 25 2.71 -13.59 -3.09
N LEU A 26 1.45 -14.02 -3.27
CA LEU A 26 0.68 -14.71 -2.25
C LEU A 26 0.64 -16.20 -2.55
N ARG A 27 0.74 -17.04 -1.51
CA ARG A 27 0.61 -18.50 -1.64
C ARG A 27 -0.78 -18.91 -1.17
N GLY A 28 -1.55 -19.52 -2.07
CA GLY A 28 -2.84 -20.10 -1.73
C GLY A 28 -2.76 -21.61 -1.45
N LEU A 29 -3.93 -22.24 -1.42
CA LEU A 29 -4.07 -23.70 -1.30
C LEU A 29 -3.23 -24.41 -2.36
N PHE A 30 -2.69 -25.58 -2.00
CA PHE A 30 -1.81 -26.40 -2.85
C PHE A 30 -0.56 -25.65 -3.37
N GLN A 31 -0.04 -24.71 -2.59
CA GLN A 31 1.14 -23.89 -2.93
C GLN A 31 1.00 -23.07 -4.22
N ARG A 32 -0.23 -22.83 -4.70
CA ARG A 32 -0.46 -22.01 -5.88
C ARG A 32 0.00 -20.57 -5.60
N LYS A 33 0.92 -20.07 -6.44
CA LYS A 33 1.45 -18.71 -6.34
C LYS A 33 0.56 -17.75 -7.14
N TYR A 34 0.02 -16.74 -6.47
CA TYR A 34 -0.71 -15.63 -7.08
C TYR A 34 0.21 -14.41 -7.11
N ARG A 35 0.46 -13.88 -8.31
CA ARG A 35 1.34 -12.74 -8.55
C ARG A 35 0.50 -11.50 -8.80
N TYR A 36 0.63 -10.53 -7.92
CA TYR A 36 -0.05 -9.23 -8.03
C TYR A 36 0.96 -8.17 -8.42
N GLN A 37 0.75 -7.55 -9.58
CA GLN A 37 1.55 -6.42 -10.05
C GLN A 37 0.99 -5.09 -9.53
N ASP A 38 -0.32 -5.04 -9.34
CA ASP A 38 -1.02 -3.89 -8.78
C ASP A 38 -1.24 -4.12 -7.28
N VAL A 39 -0.67 -3.24 -6.46
CA VAL A 39 -0.74 -3.29 -5.00
C VAL A 39 -1.08 -1.90 -4.50
N SER A 40 -1.93 -1.82 -3.48
CA SER A 40 -2.24 -0.54 -2.83
C SER A 40 -2.13 -0.66 -1.32
N ARG A 41 -1.70 0.40 -0.65
CA ARG A 41 -1.61 0.48 0.80
C ARG A 41 -2.07 1.86 1.26
N THR A 42 -2.69 1.90 2.43
CA THR A 42 -3.08 3.14 3.08
C THR A 42 -2.08 3.44 4.18
N LEU A 43 -1.51 4.65 4.16
CA LEU A 43 -0.70 5.16 5.25
C LEU A 43 -1.62 5.78 6.30
N CYS A 44 -1.82 5.09 7.42
CA CYS A 44 -2.67 5.58 8.50
C CYS A 44 -1.85 6.53 9.39
N GLN A 45 -2.11 7.83 9.26
CA GLN A 45 -1.47 8.83 10.10
C GLN A 45 -2.23 9.02 11.42
N PRO A 46 -1.54 9.20 12.55
CA PRO A 46 -2.18 9.67 13.76
C PRO A 46 -2.77 11.08 13.53
N PRO A 47 -3.86 11.44 14.24
CA PRO A 47 -4.51 12.74 14.08
C PRO A 47 -3.51 13.88 14.26
N THR A 48 -3.46 14.77 13.28
CA THR A 48 -2.54 15.91 13.32
C THR A 48 -3.04 16.90 14.36
N LYS A 49 -2.23 17.22 15.37
CA LYS A 49 -2.60 18.12 16.48
C LYS A 49 -2.81 19.58 16.06
N SER A 50 -2.37 19.95 14.85
CA SER A 50 -2.41 21.33 14.33
C SER A 50 -2.73 21.36 12.84
N GLU A 51 -3.77 22.09 12.44
CA GLU A 51 -4.25 22.18 11.05
C GLU A 51 -3.30 22.89 10.07
N VAL A 52 -2.27 23.59 10.57
CA VAL A 52 -1.48 24.54 9.77
C VAL A 52 -0.16 23.97 9.24
N GLU A 53 0.21 22.74 9.60
CA GLU A 53 1.53 22.19 9.25
C GLU A 53 1.50 21.46 7.90
N THR A 54 2.23 21.99 6.90
CA THR A 54 2.47 21.29 5.63
C THR A 54 3.17 19.96 5.88
N GLN A 55 2.57 18.86 5.45
CA GLN A 55 3.11 17.52 5.65
C GLN A 55 3.68 16.94 4.37
N PHE A 56 4.95 16.55 4.40
CA PHE A 56 5.60 15.82 3.32
C PHE A 56 5.60 14.32 3.64
N PHE A 57 5.31 13.50 2.63
CA PHE A 57 5.62 12.08 2.67
C PHE A 57 6.85 11.81 1.80
N PHE A 58 7.63 10.82 2.21
CA PHE A 58 8.83 10.38 1.52
C PHE A 58 8.62 8.96 1.02
N VAL A 59 9.11 8.67 -0.18
CA VAL A 59 9.04 7.35 -0.80
C VAL A 59 10.46 6.89 -1.08
N ASP A 60 10.89 5.87 -0.35
CA ASP A 60 12.15 5.18 -0.61
C ASP A 60 11.87 3.97 -1.50
N VAL A 61 12.59 3.88 -2.62
CA VAL A 61 12.47 2.79 -3.60
C VAL A 61 13.78 2.03 -3.66
N SER A 62 13.73 0.72 -3.44
CA SER A 62 14.90 -0.12 -3.54
C SER A 62 14.60 -1.43 -4.27
N THR A 63 15.60 -1.97 -4.95
CA THR A 63 15.50 -3.27 -5.62
C THR A 63 16.87 -3.91 -5.72
N LEU A 64 16.90 -5.24 -5.68
CA LEU A 64 18.09 -6.04 -5.97
C LEU A 64 18.11 -6.52 -7.43
N SER A 65 17.18 -6.04 -8.26
CA SER A 65 17.10 -6.36 -9.68
C SER A 65 18.32 -5.85 -10.43
N ALA A 66 18.97 -6.72 -11.21
CA ALA A 66 20.04 -6.32 -12.12
C ALA A 66 19.50 -5.71 -13.43
N THR A 67 18.20 -5.85 -13.68
CA THR A 67 17.51 -5.28 -14.84
C THR A 67 16.66 -4.09 -14.41
N ASN A 68 16.52 -3.10 -15.30
CA ASN A 68 15.63 -1.96 -15.09
C ASN A 68 14.19 -2.44 -14.91
N ALA A 69 13.48 -1.82 -13.96
CA ALA A 69 12.06 -2.04 -13.73
C ALA A 69 11.34 -0.70 -13.67
N SER A 70 10.17 -0.63 -14.29
CA SER A 70 9.37 0.60 -14.40
C SER A 70 8.05 0.40 -13.69
N TYR A 71 7.72 1.30 -12.76
CA TYR A 71 6.48 1.29 -12.00
C TYR A 71 5.90 2.70 -11.91
N GLN A 72 4.57 2.79 -11.90
CA GLN A 72 3.86 4.04 -11.65
C GLN A 72 3.28 4.01 -10.24
N LEU A 73 3.64 4.99 -9.42
CA LEU A 73 3.08 5.16 -8.09
C LEU A 73 1.97 6.22 -8.14
N ARG A 74 0.76 5.82 -7.75
CA ARG A 74 -0.38 6.74 -7.61
C ARG A 74 -0.66 6.98 -6.12
N VAL A 75 -0.72 8.25 -5.73
CA VAL A 75 -0.99 8.67 -4.36
C VAL A 75 -2.26 9.52 -4.32
N SER A 76 -3.14 9.26 -3.36
CA SER A 76 -4.37 10.03 -3.15
C SER A 76 -4.64 10.17 -1.66
N ARG A 77 -5.10 11.35 -1.24
CA ARG A 77 -5.56 11.58 0.14
C ARG A 77 -6.94 10.95 0.33
N VAL A 78 -7.13 10.26 1.44
CA VAL A 78 -8.42 9.74 1.89
C VAL A 78 -8.82 10.55 3.13
N GLU A 79 -9.94 11.27 3.05
CA GLU A 79 -10.52 12.05 4.16
C GLU A 79 -11.23 11.13 5.17
N ASN A 80 -11.44 11.65 6.39
CA ASN A 80 -12.08 11.04 7.57
C ASN A 80 -12.76 9.67 7.37
N PHE A 81 -12.20 8.67 8.05
CA PHE A 81 -12.77 7.35 8.31
C PHE A 81 -13.86 7.45 9.38
N VAL A 82 -15.12 7.13 9.05
CA VAL A 82 -16.20 7.10 10.04
C VAL A 82 -16.92 5.77 9.94
N LEU A 83 -16.54 4.83 10.81
CA LEU A 83 -17.30 3.60 10.98
C LEU A 83 -18.66 3.92 11.60
N ARG A 84 -19.71 3.80 10.79
CA ARG A 84 -21.09 3.87 11.25
C ARG A 84 -21.62 2.47 11.50
N THR A 85 -22.21 2.26 12.66
CA THR A 85 -22.88 1.00 13.00
C THR A 85 -24.31 1.01 12.47
N GLY A 86 -24.78 -0.14 11.96
CA GLY A 86 -26.17 -0.29 11.47
C GLY A 86 -26.43 0.16 10.03
N GLU A 87 -25.42 0.68 9.32
CA GLU A 87 -25.53 1.02 7.90
C GLU A 87 -24.93 -0.12 7.02
N PRO A 88 -25.67 -0.69 6.06
CA PRO A 88 -25.12 -1.68 5.13
C PRO A 88 -24.14 -1.04 4.15
N PHE A 89 -22.91 -1.59 4.09
CA PHE A 89 -21.84 -1.12 3.21
C PHE A 89 -21.34 -2.23 2.30
N MET A 90 -21.24 -1.96 1.00
CA MET A 90 -20.70 -2.89 0.00
C MET A 90 -19.36 -2.37 -0.53
N PHE A 91 -18.37 -3.24 -0.59
CA PHE A 91 -17.08 -2.93 -1.22
C PHE A 91 -16.45 -4.15 -1.89
N ASN A 92 -15.58 -3.88 -2.86
CA ASN A 92 -14.77 -4.89 -3.51
C ASN A 92 -13.46 -5.07 -2.75
N ALA A 93 -13.28 -6.24 -2.14
CA ALA A 93 -12.03 -6.64 -1.49
C ALA A 93 -11.17 -7.46 -2.45
N THR A 94 -9.89 -7.09 -2.60
CA THR A 94 -8.90 -7.94 -3.27
C THR A 94 -7.70 -8.15 -2.36
N ALA A 95 -7.03 -9.31 -2.46
CA ALA A 95 -5.92 -9.64 -1.56
C ALA A 95 -4.72 -8.69 -1.68
N ALA A 96 -4.54 -8.04 -2.84
CA ALA A 96 -3.48 -7.06 -3.06
C ALA A 96 -3.82 -5.64 -2.58
N GLN A 97 -5.11 -5.39 -2.35
CA GLN A 97 -5.64 -4.10 -1.91
C GLN A 97 -6.31 -4.28 -0.54
N PRO A 98 -5.53 -4.34 0.57
CA PRO A 98 -6.08 -4.23 1.91
C PRO A 98 -6.84 -2.91 1.99
N GLN A 99 -8.17 -3.03 2.02
CA GLN A 99 -9.07 -1.94 2.31
C GLN A 99 -9.26 -1.96 3.82
N TYR A 100 -8.62 -1.03 4.50
CA TYR A 100 -9.11 -0.62 5.81
C TYR A 100 -10.38 0.20 5.53
N PHE A 101 -11.45 -0.06 6.30
CA PHE A 101 -12.82 0.38 6.02
C PHE A 101 -12.91 1.89 5.66
N LYS A 102 -14.01 2.34 5.07
CA LYS A 102 -14.34 3.76 4.94
C LYS A 102 -15.39 4.11 5.98
#